data_AF-A0A497Q677-F1
#
_entry.id   AF-A0A497Q677-F1
#
_cell.length_a   1.000
_cell.length_b   1.000
_cell.length_c   1.000
_cell.angle_alpha   90.00
_cell.angle_beta   90.00
_cell.angle_gamma   90.00
#
_symmetry.space_group_name_H-M   'P 1'
#
loop_
_entity.id
_entity.type
_entity.pdbx_description
1 polymer ?
#
loop_
_entity_poly.entity_id
_entity_poly.type
_entity_poly.pdbx_seq_one_letter_code
_entity_poly.pdbx_strand_id
1 'polypeptide(L)'
;MTLQSQRESESQSSMCEAEHKNLDSRLDEYMSEDTRRTVYELIQLMSSLSDTRRAIIMALAHVYPKSVSGVQLSRLIGYSGKSRSLYRGVLSQLQEDNMILIDQLTPKLYAIRINNEHPLLRVLVEMCKEFGHDARKVYTRALEEQ
;
A
#
# COMPACT_ATOMS: atom_id res chain seq x y z
N MET A 1 -12.20 50.53 -18.45
CA MET A 1 -12.25 49.24 -17.73
C MET A 1 -13.32 49.35 -16.67
N THR A 2 -14.47 48.76 -16.96
CA THR A 2 -15.76 49.03 -16.31
C THR A 2 -15.93 48.15 -15.08
N LEU A 3 -16.54 48.70 -14.02
CA LEU A 3 -16.87 48.05 -12.74
C LEU A 3 -17.55 46.67 -12.86
N GLN A 4 -18.15 46.34 -14.02
CA GLN A 4 -18.70 45.01 -14.33
C GLN A 4 -17.64 43.91 -14.41
N SER A 5 -16.46 44.19 -14.99
CA SER A 5 -15.41 43.18 -15.15
C SER A 5 -14.77 42.78 -13.82
N GLN A 6 -14.73 43.69 -12.83
CA GLN A 6 -14.24 43.38 -11.48
C GLN A 6 -15.25 42.55 -10.68
N ARG A 7 -16.56 42.86 -10.77
CA ARG A 7 -17.62 42.10 -10.09
C ARG A 7 -17.76 40.67 -10.59
N GLU A 8 -17.55 40.44 -11.88
CA GLU A 8 -17.56 39.09 -12.46
C GLU A 8 -16.36 38.26 -11.98
N SER A 9 -15.17 38.86 -11.87
CA SER A 9 -13.99 38.18 -11.33
C SER A 9 -14.10 37.85 -9.83
N GLU A 10 -14.69 38.74 -9.03
CA GLU A 10 -14.92 38.51 -7.60
C GLU A 10 -16.02 37.45 -7.36
N SER A 11 -17.08 37.45 -8.19
CA SER A 11 -18.15 36.45 -8.11
C SER A 11 -17.66 35.05 -8.53
N GLN A 12 -16.76 34.97 -9.52
CA GLN A 12 -16.15 33.70 -9.95
C GLN A 12 -15.16 33.17 -8.90
N SER A 13 -14.36 34.03 -8.28
CA SER A 13 -13.46 33.64 -7.17
C SER A 13 -14.26 33.17 -5.94
N SER A 14 -15.34 33.88 -5.60
CA SER A 14 -16.26 33.51 -4.52
C SER A 14 -16.98 32.18 -4.77
N MET A 15 -17.32 31.86 -6.03
CA MET A 15 -17.95 30.59 -6.38
C MET A 15 -16.97 29.42 -6.29
N CYS A 16 -15.74 29.56 -6.79
CA CYS A 16 -14.70 28.54 -6.64
C CYS A 16 -14.38 28.27 -5.15
N GLU A 17 -14.25 29.31 -4.33
CA GLU A 17 -14.00 29.14 -2.89
C GLU A 17 -15.18 28.48 -2.15
N ALA A 18 -16.42 28.78 -2.56
CA ALA A 18 -17.61 28.16 -1.99
C ALA A 18 -17.74 26.68 -2.41
N GLU A 19 -17.39 26.34 -3.65
CA GLU A 19 -17.37 24.95 -4.13
C GLU A 19 -16.28 24.12 -3.43
N HIS A 20 -15.08 24.68 -3.22
CA HIS A 20 -14.01 24.03 -2.46
C HIS A 20 -14.39 23.81 -0.99
N LYS A 21 -14.99 24.80 -0.32
CA LYS A 21 -15.49 24.66 1.05
C LYS A 21 -16.61 23.63 1.16
N ASN A 22 -17.48 23.54 0.16
CA ASN A 22 -18.56 22.54 0.12
C ASN A 22 -18.00 21.13 -0.06
N LEU A 23 -16.99 20.94 -0.91
CA LEU A 23 -16.34 19.65 -1.12
C LEU A 23 -15.59 19.16 0.12
N ASP A 24 -14.84 20.05 0.80
CA ASP A 24 -14.17 19.75 2.07
C ASP A 24 -15.19 19.36 3.16
N SER A 25 -16.32 20.07 3.25
CA SER A 25 -17.36 19.76 4.25
C SER A 25 -18.04 18.41 4.03
N ARG A 26 -18.15 17.94 2.78
CA ARG A 26 -18.78 16.66 2.43
C ARG A 26 -17.87 15.44 2.64
N LEU A 27 -16.56 15.62 2.54
CA LEU A 27 -15.58 14.57 2.82
C LEU A 27 -15.45 14.31 4.33
N ASP A 28 -15.55 15.37 5.12
CA ASP A 28 -15.52 15.29 6.59
C ASP A 28 -16.76 14.63 7.18
N GLU A 29 -17.89 14.66 6.47
CA GLU A 29 -19.15 14.04 6.90
C GLU A 29 -19.17 12.51 6.76
N TYR A 30 -18.26 11.93 5.96
CA TYR A 30 -18.24 10.48 5.66
C TYR A 30 -17.06 9.71 6.26
N MET A 31 -15.98 10.37 6.67
CA MET A 31 -14.75 9.71 7.15
C MET A 31 -14.35 10.23 8.53
N SER A 32 -14.32 9.34 9.52
CA SER A 32 -13.85 9.70 10.87
C SER A 32 -12.44 10.27 10.82
N GLU A 33 -12.12 11.22 11.71
CA GLU A 33 -10.78 11.79 11.82
C GLU A 33 -9.71 10.70 12.00
N ASP A 34 -10.02 9.66 12.78
CA ASP A 34 -9.15 8.50 12.99
C ASP A 34 -8.86 7.75 11.68
N THR A 35 -9.86 7.62 10.80
CA THR A 35 -9.68 6.95 9.51
C THR A 35 -8.78 7.77 8.60
N ARG A 36 -9.00 9.09 8.53
CA ARG A 36 -8.16 10.01 7.75
C ARG A 36 -6.71 9.98 8.22
N ARG A 37 -6.50 10.01 9.54
CA ARG A 37 -5.17 9.91 10.15
C ARG A 37 -4.49 8.59 9.81
N THR A 38 -5.19 7.47 9.97
CA THR A 38 -4.64 6.14 9.70
C THR A 38 -4.25 5.96 8.23
N VAL A 39 -5.09 6.45 7.30
CA VAL A 39 -4.78 6.43 5.86
C VAL A 39 -3.54 7.29 5.56
N TYR A 40 -3.46 8.49 6.14
CA TYR A 40 -2.29 9.35 5.98
C TYR A 40 -1.01 8.67 6.49
N GLU A 41 -1.04 8.08 7.68
CA GLU A 41 0.09 7.35 8.25
C GLU A 41 0.52 6.17 7.36
N LEU A 42 -0.43 5.44 6.78
CA LEU A 42 -0.14 4.37 5.84
C LEU A 42 0.51 4.91 4.55
N ILE A 43 0.00 6.00 3.98
CA ILE A 43 0.61 6.64 2.79
C ILE A 43 2.05 7.06 3.10
N GLN A 44 2.27 7.66 4.26
CA GLN A 44 3.60 8.10 4.68
C GLN A 44 4.56 6.92 4.89
N LEU A 45 4.08 5.86 5.54
CA LEU A 45 4.82 4.60 5.68
C LEU A 45 5.24 4.08 4.30
N MET A 46 4.29 3.89 3.39
CA MET A 46 4.55 3.32 2.06
C MET A 46 5.48 4.20 1.20
N SER A 47 5.42 5.52 1.38
CA SER A 47 6.28 6.49 0.69
C SER A 47 7.72 6.49 1.22
N SER A 48 7.90 6.18 2.51
CA SER A 48 9.23 6.07 3.13
C SER A 48 9.99 4.80 2.74
N LEU A 49 9.29 3.77 2.26
CA LEU A 49 9.90 2.51 1.83
C LEU A 49 10.61 2.65 0.48
N SER A 50 11.74 1.95 0.33
CA SER A 50 12.36 1.76 -0.98
C SER A 50 11.45 0.98 -1.92
N ASP A 51 11.68 1.09 -3.23
CA ASP A 51 10.85 0.43 -4.25
C ASP A 51 10.74 -1.08 -4.03
N THR A 52 11.85 -1.75 -3.69
CA THR A 52 11.85 -3.19 -3.40
C THR A 52 11.08 -3.51 -2.13
N ARG A 53 11.24 -2.72 -1.05
CA ARG A 53 10.48 -2.91 0.20
C ARG A 53 8.99 -2.76 -0.03
N ARG A 54 8.59 -1.70 -0.74
CA ARG A 54 7.20 -1.43 -1.12
C ARG A 54 6.63 -2.56 -1.98
N ALA A 55 7.37 -3.04 -2.98
CA ALA A 55 6.94 -4.14 -3.84
C ALA A 55 6.69 -5.43 -3.03
N ILE A 56 7.59 -5.78 -2.09
CA ILE A 56 7.43 -6.94 -1.21
C ILE A 56 6.18 -6.78 -0.34
N ILE A 57 6.00 -5.65 0.33
CA ILE A 57 4.85 -5.41 1.21
C ILE A 57 3.53 -5.48 0.44
N MET A 58 3.45 -4.84 -0.73
CA MET A 58 2.26 -4.90 -1.59
C MET A 58 1.95 -6.34 -2.03
N ALA A 59 2.96 -7.07 -2.52
CA ALA A 59 2.77 -8.46 -2.94
C ALA A 59 2.25 -9.34 -1.80
N LEU A 60 2.87 -9.25 -0.61
CA LEU A 60 2.47 -10.03 0.55
C LEU A 60 1.07 -9.64 1.06
N ALA A 61 0.71 -8.36 1.02
CA ALA A 61 -0.63 -7.90 1.41
C ALA A 61 -1.73 -8.49 0.50
N HIS A 62 -1.50 -8.55 -0.82
CA HIS A 62 -2.48 -9.09 -1.76
C HIS A 62 -2.70 -10.60 -1.64
N VAL A 63 -1.67 -11.35 -1.23
CA VAL A 63 -1.73 -12.81 -1.10
C VAL A 63 -2.05 -13.28 0.32
N TYR A 64 -2.07 -12.39 1.31
CA TYR A 64 -2.48 -12.70 2.69
C TYR A 64 -3.88 -13.37 2.70
N PRO A 65 -4.10 -14.46 3.48
CA PRO A 65 -3.26 -14.98 4.56
C PRO A 65 -2.16 -15.97 4.15
N LYS A 66 -1.88 -16.14 2.85
CA LYS A 66 -0.86 -17.09 2.40
C LYS A 66 0.55 -16.61 2.76
N SER A 67 1.39 -17.55 3.15
CA SER A 67 2.85 -17.36 3.21
C SER A 67 3.50 -17.81 1.90
N VAL A 68 4.65 -17.23 1.56
CA VAL A 68 5.39 -17.54 0.34
C VAL A 68 6.84 -17.90 0.64
N SER A 69 7.41 -18.82 -0.13
CA SER A 69 8.86 -19.06 -0.14
C SER A 69 9.59 -17.88 -0.80
N GLY A 70 10.91 -17.78 -0.60
CA GLY A 70 11.72 -16.79 -1.33
C GLY A 70 11.59 -16.91 -2.86
N VAL A 71 11.46 -18.12 -3.39
CA VAL A 71 11.28 -18.33 -4.85
C VAL A 71 9.99 -17.71 -5.34
N GLN A 72 8.89 -17.97 -4.63
CA GLN A 72 7.59 -17.39 -4.93
C GLN A 72 7.62 -15.87 -4.78
N LEU A 73 8.24 -15.36 -3.71
CA LEU A 73 8.39 -13.92 -3.52
C LEU A 73 9.12 -13.27 -4.70
N SER A 74 10.27 -13.82 -5.12
CA SER A 74 11.00 -13.34 -6.32
C SER A 74 10.09 -13.15 -7.52
N ARG A 75 9.24 -14.15 -7.82
CA ARG A 75 8.30 -14.11 -8.93
C ARG A 75 7.26 -13.01 -8.74
N LEU A 76 6.68 -12.89 -7.54
CA LEU A 76 5.68 -11.87 -7.21
C LEU A 76 6.18 -10.44 -7.40
N ILE A 77 7.45 -10.19 -7.06
CA ILE A 77 8.06 -8.86 -7.20
C ILE A 77 8.77 -8.65 -8.55
N GLY A 78 8.53 -9.54 -9.54
CA GLY A 78 9.03 -9.39 -10.90
C GLY A 78 10.52 -9.68 -11.09
N TYR A 79 11.19 -10.27 -10.10
CA TYR A 79 12.60 -10.69 -10.23
C TYR A 79 12.70 -12.13 -10.71
N SER A 80 13.76 -12.43 -11.47
CA SER A 80 14.06 -13.82 -11.83
C SER A 80 14.33 -14.64 -10.57
N GLY A 81 13.86 -15.89 -10.52
CA GLY A 81 14.06 -16.79 -9.36
C GLY A 81 15.53 -17.09 -9.01
N LYS A 82 16.48 -16.70 -9.88
CA LYS A 82 17.93 -16.75 -9.66
C LYS A 82 18.47 -15.57 -8.84
N SER A 83 17.67 -14.51 -8.67
CA SER A 83 18.05 -13.25 -8.02
C SER A 83 17.81 -13.25 -6.50
N ARG A 84 17.83 -14.42 -5.84
CA ARG A 84 17.51 -14.55 -4.41
C ARG A 84 18.44 -13.74 -3.51
N SER A 85 19.66 -13.43 -3.96
CA SER A 85 20.60 -12.58 -3.23
C SER A 85 20.14 -11.12 -3.17
N LEU A 86 19.38 -10.64 -4.17
CA LEU A 86 19.10 -9.21 -4.33
C LEU A 86 18.24 -8.60 -3.22
N TYR A 87 17.36 -9.40 -2.60
CA TYR A 87 16.44 -8.90 -1.56
C TYR A 87 16.65 -9.54 -0.18
N ARG A 88 17.68 -10.37 0.02
CA ARG A 88 17.94 -10.97 1.34
C ARG A 88 18.20 -9.93 2.44
N GLY A 89 18.99 -8.90 2.15
CA GLY A 89 19.20 -7.79 3.07
C GLY A 89 17.91 -7.02 3.34
N VAL A 90 17.09 -6.83 2.30
CA VAL A 90 15.78 -6.17 2.39
C VAL A 90 14.81 -6.94 3.29
N LEU A 91 14.78 -8.26 3.22
CA LEU A 91 13.96 -9.08 4.10
C LEU A 91 14.38 -9.00 5.56
N SER A 92 15.69 -8.91 5.82
CA SER A 92 16.21 -8.75 7.18
C SER A 92 15.73 -7.42 7.78
N GLN A 93 15.85 -6.33 7.01
CA GLN A 93 15.36 -5.01 7.41
C GLN A 93 13.83 -4.99 7.63
N LEU A 94 13.05 -5.58 6.71
CA LEU A 94 11.60 -5.65 6.85
C LEU A 94 11.16 -6.47 8.07
N GLN A 95 11.93 -7.49 8.44
CA GLN A 95 11.69 -8.29 9.64
C GLN A 95 12.06 -7.51 10.91
N GLU A 96 13.21 -6.82 10.92
CA GLU A 96 13.64 -5.93 12.01
C GLU A 96 12.62 -4.81 12.27
N ASP A 97 12.08 -4.22 11.19
CA ASP A 97 11.02 -3.21 11.23
C ASP A 97 9.63 -3.81 11.54
N ASN A 98 9.56 -5.10 11.87
CA ASN A 98 8.34 -5.84 12.23
C ASN A 98 7.21 -5.77 11.17
N MET A 99 7.57 -5.61 9.90
CA MET A 99 6.62 -5.50 8.79
C MET A 99 6.27 -6.86 8.18
N ILE A 100 7.17 -7.83 8.31
CA ILE A 100 6.99 -9.21 7.84
C ILE A 100 7.38 -10.19 8.92
N LEU A 101 6.83 -11.39 8.83
CA LEU A 101 7.21 -12.55 9.63
C LEU A 101 7.90 -13.56 8.73
N ILE A 102 9.00 -14.13 9.20
CA ILE A 102 9.75 -15.18 8.50
C ILE A 102 9.81 -16.39 9.42
N ASP A 103 9.02 -17.41 9.09
CA ASP A 103 9.00 -18.68 9.80
C ASP A 103 10.06 -19.59 9.17
N GLN A 104 11.16 -19.85 9.87
CA GLN A 104 12.19 -20.79 9.44
C GLN A 104 11.78 -22.22 9.79
N LEU A 105 11.38 -23.00 8.78
CA LEU A 105 11.07 -24.42 8.93
C LEU A 105 12.35 -25.27 8.88
N THR A 106 13.31 -24.89 8.03
CA THR A 106 14.68 -25.41 7.96
C THR A 106 15.63 -24.33 7.40
N PRO A 107 16.97 -24.50 7.43
CA PRO A 107 17.90 -23.53 6.82
C PRO A 107 17.66 -23.26 5.31
N LYS A 108 16.96 -24.16 4.61
CA LYS A 108 16.63 -24.03 3.19
C LYS A 108 15.15 -23.72 2.92
N LEU A 109 14.29 -23.87 3.91
CA LEU A 109 12.84 -23.67 3.80
C LEU A 109 12.40 -22.65 4.84
N TYR A 110 12.00 -21.48 4.36
CA TYR A 110 11.39 -20.45 5.17
C TYR A 110 10.11 -19.97 4.47
N ALA A 111 9.14 -19.58 5.28
CA ALA A 111 7.86 -19.04 4.85
C ALA A 111 7.80 -17.56 5.24
N ILE A 112 7.54 -16.69 4.27
CA ILE A 112 7.45 -15.24 4.46
C ILE A 112 5.98 -14.83 4.39
N ARG A 113 5.52 -14.03 5.34
CA ARG A 113 4.18 -13.41 5.33
C ARG A 113 4.24 -11.98 5.83
N ILE A 114 3.27 -11.17 5.41
CA ILE A 114 3.09 -9.83 5.98
C ILE A 114 2.69 -9.92 7.45
N ASN A 115 3.20 -9.02 8.29
CA ASN A 115 2.77 -8.93 9.68
C ASN A 115 1.42 -8.18 9.76
N ASN A 116 0.32 -8.93 9.77
CA ASN A 116 -1.03 -8.38 9.89
C ASN A 116 -1.39 -7.90 11.31
N GLU A 117 -0.51 -8.11 12.30
CA GLU A 117 -0.68 -7.55 13.64
C GLU A 117 -0.31 -6.06 13.67
N HIS A 118 0.60 -5.62 12.79
CA HIS A 118 0.95 -4.21 12.64
C HIS A 118 -0.28 -3.38 12.19
N PRO A 119 -0.67 -2.31 12.90
CA PRO A 119 -1.92 -1.57 12.64
C PRO A 119 -2.05 -1.08 11.18
N LEU A 120 -1.01 -0.41 10.67
CA LEU A 120 -1.02 0.12 9.30
C LEU A 120 -1.05 -0.99 8.22
N LEU A 121 -0.33 -2.09 8.44
CA LEU A 121 -0.31 -3.21 7.48
C LEU A 121 -1.62 -3.99 7.49
N ARG A 122 -2.31 -4.04 8.64
CA ARG A 122 -3.67 -4.58 8.73
C ARG A 122 -4.63 -3.80 7.84
N VAL A 123 -4.59 -2.47 7.92
CA VAL A 123 -5.39 -1.60 7.04
C VAL A 123 -5.04 -1.84 5.58
N LEU A 124 -3.74 -1.93 5.25
CA LEU A 124 -3.31 -2.24 3.89
C LEU A 124 -3.87 -3.58 3.39
N VAL A 125 -3.79 -4.64 4.21
CA VAL A 125 -4.32 -5.97 3.89
C VAL A 125 -5.83 -5.91 3.62
N GLU A 126 -6.59 -5.22 4.46
CA GLU A 126 -8.03 -5.07 4.25
C GLU A 126 -8.36 -4.29 2.98
N MET A 127 -7.64 -3.21 2.68
CA MET A 127 -7.79 -2.48 1.41
C MET A 127 -7.44 -3.35 0.20
N CYS A 128 -6.36 -4.13 0.27
CA CYS A 128 -5.97 -5.06 -0.80
C CYS A 128 -7.00 -6.19 -0.99
N LYS A 129 -7.73 -6.58 0.06
CA LYS A 129 -8.83 -7.55 -0.05
C LYS A 129 -10.07 -6.96 -0.71
N GLU A 130 -10.45 -5.76 -0.28
CA GLU A 130 -11.68 -5.10 -0.71
C GLU A 130 -11.55 -4.53 -2.13
N PHE A 131 -10.45 -3.84 -2.42
CA PHE A 131 -10.29 -3.10 -3.68
C PHE A 131 -9.26 -3.72 -4.63
N GLY A 132 -8.46 -4.67 -4.15
CA GLY A 132 -7.32 -5.23 -4.86
C GLY A 132 -7.61 -6.43 -5.76
N HIS A 133 -8.85 -6.63 -6.21
CA HIS A 133 -9.27 -7.86 -6.90
C HIS A 133 -8.47 -8.16 -8.16
N ASP A 134 -8.22 -7.16 -9.00
CA ASP A 134 -7.48 -7.37 -10.26
C ASP A 134 -6.00 -7.61 -10.03
N ALA A 135 -5.38 -6.88 -9.11
CA ALA A 135 -4.01 -7.12 -8.69
C ALA A 135 -3.85 -8.53 -8.09
N ARG A 136 -4.82 -8.99 -7.29
CA ARG A 136 -4.82 -10.35 -6.72
C ARG A 136 -4.82 -11.44 -7.79
N LYS A 137 -5.50 -11.25 -8.93
CA LYS A 137 -5.44 -12.22 -10.05
C LYS A 137 -4.02 -12.35 -10.60
N VAL A 138 -3.33 -11.22 -10.77
CA VAL A 138 -1.93 -11.19 -11.22
C VAL A 138 -1.02 -11.93 -10.24
N TYR A 139 -1.11 -11.61 -8.95
CA TYR A 139 -0.29 -12.25 -7.93
C TYR A 139 -0.58 -13.75 -7.78
N THR A 140 -1.85 -14.16 -7.86
CA THR A 140 -2.22 -15.58 -7.74
C THR A 140 -1.66 -16.39 -8.90
N ARG A 141 -1.73 -15.87 -10.13
CA ARG A 141 -1.14 -16.50 -11.31
C ARG A 141 0.37 -16.70 -11.15
N ALA A 142 1.08 -15.69 -10.67
CA ALA A 142 2.52 -15.77 -10.43
C ALA A 142 2.92 -16.82 -9.37
N LEU A 143 2.00 -17.24 -8.50
CA LEU A 143 2.22 -18.34 -7.55
C LEU A 143 2.00 -19.73 -8.16
N GLU A 144 1.15 -19.83 -9.18
CA GLU A 144 0.78 -21.08 -9.84
C GLU A 144 1.77 -21.50 -10.94
N GLU A 145 2.49 -20.54 -11.53
CA GLU A 145 3.54 -20.80 -12.50
C GLU A 145 4.70 -21.59 -11.84
N GLN A 146 4.80 -22.89 -12.16
CA GLN A 146 5.81 -23.82 -11.63
C GLN A 146 7.16 -23.65 -12.32
#